data_AF-A0AAE0ZDX2-F1
#
_entry.id   AF-A0AAE0ZDX2-F1
#
_cell.length_a   1.000
_cell.length_b   1.000
_cell.length_c   1.000
_cell.angle_alpha   90.00
_cell.angle_beta   90.00
_cell.angle_gamma   90.00
#
_symmetry.space_group_name_H-M   'P 1'
#
loop_
_entity.id
_entity.type
_entity.pdbx_description
1 polymer ?
#
loop_
_entity_poly.entity_id
_entity_poly.type
_entity_poly.pdbx_seq_one_letter_code
_entity_poly.pdbx_strand_id
1 'polypeptide(L)'
;MSEEEDGDIILSDEEDGDIIIPDEEDGDIIISDEEDKDIIISDEEDGDIIISDKEDGDIIISDEEDGDIIISDEADGDIIIMSDEEDGAINISDEEDGDIIIVSDEADGDIIIMSDEEDGDIIIMSDEEDGDIIMFDEED
;
A
#
# COMPACT_ATOMS: atom_id res chain seq x y z
N MET A 1 26.18 -20.40 5.57
CA MET A 1 26.14 -19.74 4.25
C MET A 1 24.79 -20.16 3.70
N SER A 2 23.73 -19.71 4.37
CA SER A 2 22.54 -19.23 3.67
C SER A 2 23.04 -17.97 2.95
N GLU A 3 22.76 -17.91 1.66
CA GLU A 3 22.70 -16.63 0.96
C GLU A 3 21.32 -16.12 1.38
N GLU A 4 21.30 -15.06 2.20
CA GLU A 4 20.15 -14.15 2.25
C GLU A 4 20.17 -13.50 0.85
N GLU A 5 19.09 -13.64 0.10
CA GLU A 5 19.01 -13.16 -1.28
C GLU A 5 18.32 -11.79 -1.30
N ASP A 6 19.00 -10.73 -0.81
CA ASP A 6 18.47 -9.36 -0.92
C ASP A 6 18.16 -9.03 -2.39
N GLY A 7 16.93 -8.58 -2.71
CA GLY A 7 16.56 -8.30 -4.09
C GLY A 7 15.20 -7.68 -4.33
N ASP A 8 15.20 -6.47 -4.88
CA ASP A 8 14.00 -5.74 -5.30
C ASP A 8 13.12 -6.55 -6.27
N ILE A 9 11.81 -6.53 -6.02
CA ILE A 9 10.78 -7.04 -6.93
C ILE A 9 10.27 -5.89 -7.80
N ILE A 10 10.46 -5.99 -9.11
CA ILE A 10 9.93 -4.99 -10.05
C ILE A 10 9.01 -5.70 -11.05
N LEU A 11 7.72 -5.40 -10.95
CA LEU A 11 6.67 -5.93 -11.82
C LEU A 11 6.07 -4.82 -12.68
N SER A 12 5.89 -5.13 -13.95
CA SER A 12 5.09 -4.34 -14.86
C SER A 12 4.24 -5.32 -15.65
N ASP A 13 2.95 -5.37 -15.34
CA ASP A 13 2.03 -6.29 -15.96
C ASP A 13 1.09 -5.57 -16.95
N GLU A 14 0.76 -6.24 -18.05
CA GLU A 14 -0.17 -5.75 -19.08
C GLU A 14 -1.13 -6.88 -19.55
N GLU A 15 -1.26 -7.97 -18.78
CA GLU A 15 -2.12 -9.11 -19.12
C GLU A 15 -3.06 -9.45 -17.95
N ASP A 16 -4.32 -9.81 -18.20
CA ASP A 16 -5.32 -10.14 -17.16
C ASP A 16 -4.83 -11.16 -16.10
N GLY A 17 -5.08 -10.86 -14.81
CA GLY A 17 -4.90 -11.78 -13.66
C GLY A 17 -4.21 -11.17 -12.44
N ASP A 18 -4.70 -11.52 -11.25
CA ASP A 18 -4.27 -11.00 -9.94
C ASP A 18 -2.75 -11.12 -9.71
N ILE A 19 -2.17 -10.09 -9.10
CA ILE A 19 -0.77 -10.06 -8.67
C ILE A 19 -0.70 -10.52 -7.22
N ILE A 20 0.08 -11.58 -6.95
CA ILE A 20 0.28 -12.09 -5.59
C ILE A 20 1.78 -12.21 -5.35
N ILE A 21 2.28 -11.41 -4.40
CA ILE A 21 3.68 -11.37 -4.01
C ILE A 21 3.78 -11.79 -2.54
N PRO A 22 4.20 -13.03 -2.27
CA PRO A 22 4.77 -13.38 -0.98
C PRO A 22 6.26 -13.03 -1.03
N ASP A 23 6.67 -12.01 -0.28
CA ASP A 23 8.07 -11.65 -0.10
C ASP A 23 8.54 -11.98 1.31
N GLU A 24 9.76 -12.49 1.42
CA GLU A 24 10.39 -12.86 2.70
C GLU A 24 11.90 -12.55 2.65
N GLU A 25 12.30 -11.59 1.83
CA GLU A 25 13.69 -11.14 1.67
C GLU A 25 13.74 -9.61 1.63
N ASP A 26 14.79 -9.00 2.20
CA ASP A 26 15.01 -7.55 2.16
C ASP A 26 14.98 -7.01 0.71
N GLY A 27 14.14 -6.01 0.42
CA GLY A 27 14.09 -5.37 -0.90
C GLY A 27 12.84 -4.55 -1.18
N ASP A 28 12.96 -3.60 -2.12
CA ASP A 28 11.81 -2.77 -2.52
C ASP A 28 10.85 -3.57 -3.43
N ILE A 29 9.54 -3.44 -3.22
CA ILE A 29 8.51 -3.97 -4.12
C ILE A 29 7.94 -2.81 -4.95
N ILE A 30 8.10 -2.89 -6.27
CA ILE A 30 7.59 -1.90 -7.21
C ILE A 30 6.66 -2.57 -8.21
N ILE A 31 5.38 -2.20 -8.17
CA ILE A 31 4.35 -2.70 -9.08
C ILE A 31 3.82 -1.54 -9.93
N SER A 32 3.70 -1.80 -11.22
CA SER A 32 2.92 -0.96 -12.13
C SER A 32 1.97 -1.85 -12.91
N ASP A 33 0.68 -1.67 -12.70
CA ASP A 33 -0.39 -2.39 -13.39
C ASP A 33 -1.27 -1.41 -14.18
N GLU A 34 -1.86 -1.90 -15.26
CA GLU A 34 -2.70 -1.09 -16.17
C GLU A 34 -3.94 -1.87 -16.63
N GLU A 35 -4.39 -2.88 -15.88
CA GLU A 35 -5.56 -3.72 -16.20
C GLU A 35 -6.29 -4.17 -14.92
N ASP A 36 -7.62 -4.34 -14.96
CA ASP A 36 -8.48 -4.64 -13.81
C ASP A 36 -8.04 -5.89 -12.99
N LYS A 37 -7.39 -5.72 -11.82
CA LYS A 37 -6.86 -6.83 -11.00
C LYS A 37 -6.70 -6.50 -9.52
N ASP A 38 -6.84 -7.54 -8.69
CA ASP A 38 -6.43 -7.45 -7.30
C ASP A 38 -4.90 -7.56 -7.17
N ILE A 39 -4.31 -6.70 -6.34
CA ILE A 39 -2.89 -6.75 -5.93
C ILE A 39 -2.83 -7.18 -4.47
N ILE A 40 -2.15 -8.29 -4.20
CA ILE A 40 -1.96 -8.82 -2.85
C ILE A 40 -0.47 -8.96 -2.56
N ILE A 41 0.01 -8.20 -1.57
CA ILE A 41 1.38 -8.23 -1.08
C ILE A 41 1.38 -8.73 0.36
N SER A 42 2.28 -9.65 0.65
CA SER A 42 2.62 -10.06 2.01
C SER A 42 4.14 -9.97 2.11
N ASP A 43 4.61 -8.94 2.79
CA ASP A 43 6.03 -8.66 3.00
C ASP A 43 6.37 -8.87 4.48
N GLU A 44 7.51 -9.49 4.77
CA GLU A 44 7.94 -9.84 6.13
C GLU A 44 9.32 -9.28 6.50
N GLU A 45 9.97 -8.46 5.64
CA GLU A 45 11.29 -7.88 5.91
C GLU A 45 11.41 -6.41 5.40
N ASP A 46 12.54 -5.75 5.61
CA ASP A 46 12.73 -4.30 5.34
C ASP A 46 12.62 -3.96 3.82
N GLY A 47 11.79 -2.98 3.45
CA GLY A 47 11.68 -2.52 2.05
C GLY A 47 10.56 -1.52 1.76
N ASP A 48 10.73 -0.67 0.74
CA ASP A 48 9.64 0.23 0.32
C ASP A 48 8.65 -0.50 -0.60
N ILE A 49 7.34 -0.34 -0.36
CA ILE A 49 6.28 -0.84 -1.24
C ILE A 49 5.72 0.31 -2.07
N ILE A 50 5.88 0.23 -3.39
CA ILE A 50 5.39 1.24 -4.34
C ILE A 50 4.45 0.59 -5.34
N ILE A 51 3.18 1.00 -5.30
CA ILE A 51 2.15 0.53 -6.22
C ILE A 51 1.64 1.71 -7.05
N SER A 52 1.55 1.49 -8.36
CA SER A 52 0.83 2.37 -9.28
C SER A 52 -0.16 1.52 -10.07
N ASP A 53 -1.44 1.70 -9.78
CA ASP A 53 -2.53 1.03 -10.48
C ASP A 53 -3.44 2.05 -11.18
N LYS A 54 -4.09 1.64 -12.26
CA LYS A 54 -4.88 2.52 -13.14
C LYS A 54 -6.20 1.94 -13.59
N GLU A 55 -6.52 0.70 -13.25
CA GLU A 55 -7.77 0.05 -13.65
C GLU A 55 -8.31 -0.76 -12.45
N ASP A 56 -9.59 -1.15 -12.47
CA ASP A 56 -10.36 -1.52 -11.28
C ASP A 56 -9.74 -2.72 -10.51
N GLY A 57 -9.61 -2.65 -9.19
CA GLY A 57 -9.03 -3.75 -8.41
C GLY A 57 -8.77 -3.43 -6.94
N ASP A 58 -8.79 -4.46 -6.09
CA ASP A 58 -8.49 -4.26 -4.67
C ASP A 58 -6.97 -4.33 -4.42
N ILE A 59 -6.43 -3.40 -3.64
CA ILE A 59 -5.03 -3.42 -3.18
C ILE A 59 -5.00 -3.86 -1.72
N ILE A 60 -4.34 -4.99 -1.45
CA ILE A 60 -4.19 -5.56 -0.11
C ILE A 60 -2.72 -5.72 0.22
N ILE A 61 -2.26 -4.98 1.23
CA ILE A 61 -0.88 -5.04 1.73
C ILE A 61 -0.92 -5.54 3.18
N SER A 62 -0.10 -6.54 3.46
CA SER A 62 0.26 -6.97 4.80
C SER A 62 1.76 -6.87 4.93
N ASP A 63 2.23 -6.02 5.83
CA ASP A 63 3.64 -5.69 5.99
C ASP A 63 4.04 -5.79 7.47
N GLU A 64 5.13 -6.47 7.79
CA GLU A 64 5.53 -6.75 9.18
C GLU A 64 6.80 -6.02 9.65
N GLU A 65 7.55 -5.32 8.79
CA GLU A 65 8.81 -4.62 9.16
C GLU A 65 9.04 -3.33 8.33
N ASP A 66 10.06 -2.53 8.68
CA ASP A 66 10.24 -1.11 8.28
C ASP A 66 10.23 -0.82 6.76
N GLY A 67 9.42 0.16 6.32
CA GLY A 67 9.37 0.65 4.93
C GLY A 67 8.46 1.86 4.71
N ASP A 68 8.54 2.50 3.54
CA ASP A 68 7.48 3.42 3.12
C ASP A 68 6.48 2.69 2.22
N ILE A 69 5.18 2.78 2.53
CA ILE A 69 4.10 2.31 1.64
C ILE A 69 3.57 3.50 0.83
N ILE A 70 3.72 3.42 -0.49
CA ILE A 70 3.26 4.44 -1.43
C ILE A 70 2.31 3.81 -2.44
N ILE A 71 1.05 4.22 -2.40
CA ILE A 71 0.01 3.80 -3.33
C ILE A 71 -0.46 5.01 -4.14
N SER A 72 -0.48 4.85 -5.46
CA SER A 72 -1.17 5.75 -6.38
C SER A 72 -2.15 4.92 -7.18
N ASP A 73 -3.43 5.07 -6.85
CA ASP A 73 -4.52 4.38 -7.49
C ASP A 73 -5.39 5.40 -8.23
N GLU A 74 -5.74 5.10 -9.48
CA GLU A 74 -6.62 5.92 -10.32
C GLU A 74 -7.92 5.16 -10.66
N ALA A 75 -8.27 4.12 -9.91
CA ALA A 75 -9.37 3.20 -10.24
C ALA A 75 -10.30 2.87 -9.06
N ASP A 76 -11.46 2.26 -9.37
CA ASP A 76 -12.40 1.80 -8.35
C ASP A 76 -11.82 0.56 -7.62
N GLY A 77 -11.76 0.59 -6.29
CA GLY A 77 -11.19 -0.52 -5.53
C GLY A 77 -11.02 -0.24 -4.04
N ASP A 78 -11.02 -1.28 -3.20
CA ASP A 78 -10.70 -1.12 -1.79
C ASP A 78 -9.17 -1.15 -1.58
N ILE A 79 -8.63 -0.19 -0.81
CA ILE A 79 -7.23 -0.19 -0.37
C ILE A 79 -7.19 -0.64 1.09
N ILE A 80 -6.58 -1.79 1.36
CA ILE A 80 -6.44 -2.35 2.69
C ILE A 80 -4.95 -2.51 3.04
N ILE A 81 -4.51 -1.77 4.05
CA ILE A 81 -3.15 -1.85 4.57
C ILE A 81 -3.20 -2.34 6.02
N MET A 82 -2.45 -3.40 6.29
CA MET A 82 -2.16 -3.89 7.63
C MET A 82 -0.65 -3.85 7.80
N SER A 83 -0.16 -2.95 8.65
CA SER A 83 1.28 -2.75 8.89
C SER A 83 1.57 -2.81 10.39
N ASP A 84 2.55 -3.63 10.79
CA ASP A 84 3.07 -3.64 12.18
C ASP A 84 4.43 -2.91 12.25
N GLU A 85 4.69 -1.97 11.33
CA GLU A 85 5.96 -1.24 11.17
C GLU A 85 6.34 -0.38 12.39
N GLU A 86 7.62 -0.44 12.81
CA GLU A 86 8.18 0.48 13.82
C GLU A 86 8.44 1.87 13.20
N ASP A 87 9.02 1.92 11.99
CA ASP A 87 9.39 3.15 11.29
C ASP A 87 8.96 3.11 9.80
N GLY A 88 7.92 3.84 9.41
CA GLY A 88 7.43 3.86 8.02
C GLY A 88 6.29 4.83 7.76
N ALA A 89 6.24 5.49 6.60
CA ALA A 89 5.13 6.39 6.24
C ALA A 89 4.19 5.77 5.20
N ILE A 90 2.88 5.90 5.43
CA ILE A 90 1.85 5.46 4.51
C ILE A 90 1.36 6.66 3.69
N ASN A 91 1.54 6.61 2.38
CA ASN A 91 1.10 7.66 1.45
C ASN A 91 0.16 7.06 0.42
N ILE A 92 -1.12 7.45 0.48
CA ILE A 92 -2.15 7.02 -0.46
C ILE A 92 -2.62 8.22 -1.27
N SER A 93 -2.58 8.08 -2.58
CA SER A 93 -3.27 8.95 -3.53
C SER A 93 -4.29 8.10 -4.26
N ASP A 94 -5.57 8.39 -4.07
CA ASP A 94 -6.68 7.63 -4.64
C ASP A 94 -7.66 8.61 -5.32
N GLU A 95 -8.02 8.36 -6.58
CA GLU A 95 -8.81 9.30 -7.40
C GLU A 95 -10.23 8.81 -7.73
N GLU A 96 -10.64 7.60 -7.35
CA GLU A 96 -11.99 7.07 -7.64
C GLU A 96 -12.64 6.42 -6.39
N ASP A 97 -13.69 5.59 -6.54
CA ASP A 97 -14.51 5.11 -5.42
C ASP A 97 -13.93 3.85 -4.75
N GLY A 98 -13.91 3.81 -3.41
CA GLY A 98 -13.31 2.70 -2.66
C GLY A 98 -13.36 2.89 -1.15
N ASP A 99 -13.21 1.82 -0.36
CA ASP A 99 -12.92 1.96 1.07
C ASP A 99 -11.39 1.94 1.30
N ILE A 100 -10.84 3.00 1.89
CA ILE A 100 -9.44 2.99 2.39
C ILE A 100 -9.44 2.55 3.86
N ILE A 101 -8.85 1.38 4.13
CA ILE A 101 -8.71 0.82 5.48
C ILE A 101 -7.24 0.66 5.83
N ILE A 102 -6.80 1.40 6.84
CA ILE A 102 -5.45 1.31 7.39
C ILE A 102 -5.53 0.81 8.83
N VAL A 103 -4.84 -0.29 9.11
CA VAL A 103 -4.63 -0.82 10.46
C VAL A 103 -3.13 -0.85 10.71
N SER A 104 -2.68 -0.12 11.73
CA SER A 104 -1.26 -0.10 12.09
C SER A 104 -1.03 -0.17 13.61
N ASP A 105 -0.12 -1.04 14.05
CA ASP A 105 0.37 -1.08 15.44
C ASP A 105 1.81 -0.51 15.45
N GLU A 106 2.06 0.54 16.23
CA GLU A 106 3.39 1.13 16.48
C GLU A 106 4.09 1.96 15.36
N ALA A 107 3.35 2.55 14.40
CA ALA A 107 3.97 3.48 13.45
C ALA A 107 4.43 4.80 14.12
N ASP A 108 5.74 5.12 14.00
CA ASP A 108 6.30 6.46 14.28
C ASP A 108 6.22 7.41 13.05
N GLY A 109 5.69 6.92 11.92
CA GLY A 109 5.58 7.65 10.66
C GLY A 109 4.25 8.36 10.40
N ASP A 110 4.22 9.19 9.35
CA ASP A 110 3.02 9.95 8.97
C ASP A 110 2.11 9.10 8.07
N ILE A 111 0.80 9.16 8.30
CA ILE A 111 -0.22 8.64 7.37
C ILE A 111 -0.78 9.82 6.58
N ILE A 112 -0.55 9.83 5.27
CA ILE A 112 -1.03 10.87 4.36
C ILE A 112 -1.97 10.24 3.34
N ILE A 113 -3.22 10.71 3.33
CA ILE A 113 -4.23 10.28 2.35
C ILE A 113 -4.68 11.50 1.54
N MET A 114 -4.57 11.40 0.23
CA MET A 114 -5.14 12.32 -0.74
C MET A 114 -6.18 11.56 -1.53
N SER A 115 -7.45 11.81 -1.23
CA SER A 115 -8.57 11.13 -1.88
C SER A 115 -9.48 12.14 -2.57
N ASP A 116 -9.93 11.83 -3.79
CA ASP A 116 -11.04 12.50 -4.49
C ASP A 116 -12.28 11.59 -4.58
N GLU A 117 -12.39 10.60 -3.67
CA GLU A 117 -13.52 9.64 -3.58
C GLU A 117 -14.88 10.36 -3.61
N GLU A 118 -15.76 9.99 -4.55
CA GLU A 118 -17.16 10.44 -4.51
C GLU A 118 -18.00 9.58 -3.52
N ASP A 119 -17.66 8.29 -3.37
CA ASP A 119 -18.28 7.34 -2.45
C ASP A 119 -17.22 6.37 -1.84
N GLY A 120 -17.11 6.32 -0.51
CA GLY A 120 -16.14 5.48 0.20
C GLY A 120 -16.03 5.83 1.68
N ASP A 121 -15.56 4.90 2.52
CA ASP A 121 -15.22 5.17 3.94
C ASP A 121 -13.70 5.05 4.18
N ILE A 122 -13.05 6.15 4.54
CA ILE A 122 -11.69 6.12 5.07
C ILE A 122 -11.69 5.73 6.56
N ILE A 123 -11.10 4.58 6.89
CA ILE A 123 -11.02 4.03 8.24
C ILE A 123 -9.55 3.82 8.64
N ILE A 124 -9.09 4.57 9.63
CA ILE A 124 -7.75 4.42 10.20
C ILE A 124 -7.86 3.92 11.64
N MET A 125 -7.23 2.78 11.91
CA MET A 125 -7.05 2.20 13.24
C MET A 125 -5.57 2.10 13.53
N SER A 126 -5.01 3.13 14.16
CA SER A 126 -3.60 3.15 14.53
C SER A 126 -3.40 3.35 16.04
N ASP A 127 -2.38 2.69 16.60
CA ASP A 127 -1.84 2.92 17.95
C ASP A 127 -0.51 3.71 17.86
N GLU A 128 -0.49 4.81 17.10
CA GLU A 128 0.69 5.68 16.91
C GLU A 128 1.27 6.20 18.23
N GLU A 129 2.58 6.02 18.43
CA GLU A 129 3.33 6.67 19.52
C GLU A 129 3.76 8.10 19.11
N ASP A 130 4.22 8.31 17.87
CA ASP A 130 4.54 9.59 17.21
C ASP A 130 4.10 9.55 15.72
N GLY A 131 3.86 10.71 15.07
CA GLY A 131 3.34 10.78 13.68
C GLY A 131 2.12 11.69 13.52
N ASP A 132 1.87 12.19 12.30
CA ASP A 132 0.67 12.95 11.97
C ASP A 132 -0.19 12.19 10.93
N ILE A 133 -1.48 12.00 11.24
CA ILE A 133 -2.49 11.62 10.26
C ILE A 133 -2.99 12.86 9.51
N ILE A 134 -2.75 12.93 8.22
CA ILE A 134 -3.13 14.03 7.34
C ILE A 134 -4.05 13.51 6.22
N MET A 135 -5.29 14.00 6.20
CA MET A 135 -6.24 13.71 5.12
C MET A 135 -6.54 14.96 4.31
N PHE A 136 -6.43 14.83 2.99
CA PHE A 136 -6.91 15.77 1.99
C PHE A 136 -8.04 15.12 1.22
N ASP A 137 -9.14 15.86 1.14
CA ASP A 137 -10.35 15.50 0.43
C ASP A 137 -10.62 16.68 -0.53
N GLU A 138 -10.66 16.40 -1.84
CA GLU A 138 -11.01 17.39 -2.88
C GLU A 138 -12.54 17.53 -3.10
N GLU A 139 -13.37 17.44 -2.05
CA GLU A 139 -14.81 17.81 -2.16
C GLU A 139 -15.03 19.22 -2.81
N ASP A 140 -15.65 19.25 -4.00
CA ASP A 140 -15.99 20.45 -4.81
C ASP A 140 -17.29 21.20 -4.36
#